data_AF-A0A821DRK0-F1
#
_entry.id   AF-A0A821DRK0-F1
#
_cell.length_a   1.000
_cell.length_b   1.000
_cell.length_c   1.000
_cell.angle_alpha   90.00
_cell.angle_beta   90.00
_cell.angle_gamma   90.00
#
_symmetry.space_group_name_H-M   'P 1'
#
loop_
_entity.id
_entity.type
_entity.pdbx_description
1 polymer ?
#
loop_
_entity_poly.entity_id
_entity_poly.type
_entity_poly.pdbx_seq_one_letter_code
_entity_poly.pdbx_strand_id
1 'polypeptide(L)'
;MASASVASRAASSLGRTIKTVAAETNHQVILVDQKQEFLDKSLNIIDTSLKRVIKKKFEKDQQRGEQYLSDVKGRITTSTNVIQAVQSTDLVIEAIIENLEIKQKLFQQIDQAAP
;
A
#
# COMPACT_ATOMS: atom_id res chain seq x y z
N MET A 1 6.94 -1.88 15.74
CA MET A 1 5.67 -1.58 15.03
C MET A 1 5.76 -2.31 13.73
N ALA A 2 4.87 -3.27 13.49
CA ALA A 2 5.02 -4.19 12.38
C ALA A 2 4.83 -3.45 11.04
N SER A 3 5.77 -3.60 10.13
CA SER A 3 5.74 -3.03 8.78
C SER A 3 5.22 -4.08 7.81
N ALA A 4 4.17 -3.74 7.06
CA ALA A 4 3.65 -4.60 6.00
C ALA A 4 4.06 -4.01 4.64
N SER A 5 4.80 -4.75 3.82
CA SER A 5 5.08 -4.37 2.44
C SER A 5 4.08 -5.06 1.52
N VAL A 6 3.45 -4.30 0.65
CA VAL A 6 2.54 -4.83 -0.36
C VAL A 6 3.15 -4.54 -1.72
N ALA A 7 3.61 -5.58 -2.41
CA ALA A 7 4.13 -5.47 -3.76
C ALA A 7 2.97 -5.65 -4.75
N SER A 8 2.49 -4.55 -5.36
CA SER A 8 1.35 -4.61 -6.27
C SER A 8 1.60 -3.93 -7.60
N ARG A 9 1.23 -4.59 -8.70
CA ARG A 9 0.99 -3.93 -9.99
C ARG A 9 -0.41 -3.34 -9.97
N ALA A 10 -0.50 -2.02 -9.97
CA ALA A 10 -1.74 -1.29 -9.80
C ALA A 10 -2.76 -1.50 -10.94
N ALA A 11 -3.76 -2.38 -10.73
CA ALA A 11 -5.04 -2.29 -11.43
C ALA A 11 -6.20 -2.86 -10.59
N SER A 12 -6.89 -1.95 -9.91
CA SER A 12 -8.32 -1.97 -9.57
C SER A 12 -8.84 -2.68 -8.30
N SER A 13 -8.35 -3.84 -7.85
CA SER A 13 -8.91 -4.51 -6.66
C SER A 13 -8.09 -4.31 -5.39
N LEU A 14 -6.77 -4.47 -5.45
CA LEU A 14 -5.89 -4.56 -4.27
C LEU A 14 -5.52 -3.20 -3.63
N GLY A 15 -5.60 -2.10 -4.40
CA GLY A 15 -5.44 -0.74 -3.84
C GLY A 15 -6.51 -0.39 -2.78
N ARG A 16 -7.68 -1.05 -2.81
CA ARG A 16 -8.68 -0.94 -1.74
C ARG A 16 -8.22 -1.64 -0.47
N THR A 17 -7.60 -2.81 -0.59
CA THR A 17 -7.09 -3.58 0.55
C THR A 17 -5.96 -2.84 1.27
N ILE A 18 -5.02 -2.25 0.51
CA ILE A 18 -3.93 -1.43 1.05
C ILE A 18 -4.48 -0.25 1.87
N LYS A 19 -5.49 0.45 1.34
CA LYS A 19 -6.19 1.51 2.08
C LYS A 19 -6.78 0.98 3.39
N THR A 20 -7.51 -0.13 3.35
CA THR A 20 -8.14 -0.71 4.54
C THR A 20 -7.09 -1.09 5.59
N VAL A 21 -5.99 -1.72 5.18
CA VAL A 21 -4.90 -2.08 6.09
C VAL A 21 -4.28 -0.82 6.72
N ALA A 22 -3.82 0.14 5.91
CA ALA A 22 -3.22 1.36 6.44
C ALA A 22 -4.19 2.19 7.31
N ALA A 23 -5.48 2.16 6.99
CA ALA A 23 -6.48 2.97 7.68
C ALA A 23 -7.05 2.34 8.95
N GLU A 24 -7.27 1.02 8.95
CA GLU A 24 -7.97 0.33 10.04
C GLU A 24 -7.04 -0.36 11.03
N THR A 25 -5.80 -0.65 10.62
CA THR A 25 -4.89 -1.47 11.44
C THR A 25 -3.73 -0.68 12.04
N ASN A 26 -3.59 0.61 11.72
CA ASN A 26 -2.50 1.49 12.20
C ASN A 26 -1.08 0.98 11.88
N HIS A 27 -0.93 0.16 10.83
CA HIS A 27 0.37 -0.33 10.36
C HIS A 27 0.99 0.62 9.34
N GLN A 28 2.32 0.64 9.30
CA GLN A 28 3.09 1.28 8.24
C GLN A 28 3.08 0.38 7.01
N VAL A 29 2.76 0.97 5.86
CA VAL A 29 2.64 0.24 4.60
C VAL A 29 3.58 0.82 3.56
N ILE A 30 4.40 -0.05 2.98
CA ILE A 30 5.24 0.29 1.83
C ILE A 30 4.55 -0.28 0.59
N LEU A 31 4.16 0.59 -0.34
CA LEU A 31 3.64 0.19 -1.64
C LEU A 31 4.77 0.09 -2.65
N VAL A 32 4.95 -1.09 -3.25
CA VAL A 32 6.01 -1.33 -4.22
C VAL A 32 5.43 -1.64 -5.61
N ASP A 33 5.96 -0.95 -6.62
CA ASP A 33 5.70 -1.23 -8.04
C ASP A 33 6.98 -0.95 -8.86
N GLN A 34 7.09 -1.49 -10.07
CA GLN A 34 8.28 -1.34 -10.92
C GLN A 34 8.43 0.07 -11.48
N LYS A 35 7.35 0.86 -11.51
CA LYS A 35 7.36 2.21 -12.06
C LYS A 35 6.60 3.21 -11.21
N GLN A 36 7.15 4.42 -11.12
CA GLN A 36 6.54 5.54 -10.40
C GLN A 36 5.13 5.87 -10.91
N GLU A 37 4.89 5.77 -12.22
CA GLU A 37 3.57 6.05 -12.81
C GLU A 37 2.44 5.17 -12.24
N PHE A 38 2.74 3.95 -11.80
CA PHE A 38 1.75 3.04 -11.20
C PHE A 38 1.56 3.30 -9.71
N LEU A 39 2.62 3.74 -9.02
CA LEU A 39 2.56 4.20 -7.64
C LEU A 39 1.67 5.45 -7.55
N ASP A 40 1.88 6.43 -8.43
CA ASP A 40 1.10 7.68 -8.46
C ASP A 40 -0.39 7.40 -8.74
N LYS A 41 -0.69 6.50 -9.69
CA LYS A 41 -2.06 6.04 -9.96
C LYS A 41 -2.69 5.39 -8.72
N SER A 42 -1.94 4.55 -8.00
CA SER A 42 -2.42 3.91 -6.78
C SER A 42 -2.72 4.91 -5.67
N LEU A 43 -1.81 5.85 -5.44
CA LEU A 43 -2.00 6.92 -4.45
C LEU A 43 -3.25 7.76 -4.76
N ASN A 44 -3.51 8.06 -6.04
CA ASN A 44 -4.71 8.77 -6.48
C ASN A 44 -6.00 7.97 -6.22
N ILE A 45 -5.98 6.66 -6.45
CA ILE A 45 -7.12 5.77 -6.15
C ILE A 45 -7.38 5.73 -4.63
N ILE A 46 -6.32 5.61 -3.82
CA ILE A 46 -6.40 5.60 -2.36
C ILE A 46 -6.97 6.92 -1.85
N ASP A 47 -6.46 8.06 -2.33
CA ASP A 47 -6.94 9.40 -1.97
C ASP A 47 -8.43 9.58 -2.28
N THR A 48 -8.85 9.26 -3.51
CA THR A 48 -10.24 9.35 -3.94
C THR A 48 -11.15 8.46 -3.09
N SER A 49 -10.68 7.25 -2.76
CA SER A 49 -11.40 6.29 -1.94
C SER A 49 -11.50 6.73 -0.47
N LEU A 50 -10.46 7.36 0.08
CA LEU A 50 -10.47 7.91 1.44
C LEU A 50 -11.42 9.11 1.55
N LYS A 51 -11.36 10.05 0.60
CA LYS A 51 -12.30 11.19 0.55
C LYS A 51 -13.76 10.75 0.57
N ARG A 52 -14.11 9.69 -0.15
CA ARG A 52 -15.47 9.11 -0.12
C ARG A 52 -15.85 8.55 1.26
N VAL A 53 -14.92 7.91 1.97
CA VAL A 53 -15.16 7.40 3.33
C VAL A 53 -15.30 8.56 4.31
N ILE A 54 -14.46 9.57 4.19
CA ILE A 54 -14.49 10.74 5.06
C ILE A 54 -15.81 11.49 4.94
N LYS A 55 -16.28 11.72 3.71
CA LYS A 55 -17.59 12.35 3.47
C LYS A 55 -18.75 11.61 4.15
N LYS A 56 -18.65 10.28 4.29
CA LYS A 56 -19.67 9.46 4.95
C LYS A 56 -19.51 9.38 6.47
N LYS A 57 -18.28 9.23 6.97
CA LYS A 57 -17.99 9.00 8.39
C LYS A 57 -17.86 10.30 9.21
N PHE A 58 -17.44 11.39 8.58
CA PHE A 58 -17.10 12.66 9.23
C PHE A 58 -17.90 13.84 8.67
N GLU A 59 -19.13 13.58 8.20
CA GLU A 59 -20.00 14.61 7.59
C GLU A 59 -20.20 15.84 8.49
N LYS A 60 -20.23 15.64 9.82
CA LYS A 60 -20.45 16.71 10.81
C LYS A 60 -19.17 17.28 11.43
N ASP A 61 -18.00 16.73 11.08
CA ASP A 61 -16.71 17.08 11.70
C ASP A 61 -15.59 16.99 10.66
N GLN A 62 -15.53 18.01 9.80
CA GLN A 62 -14.58 18.06 8.71
C GLN A 62 -13.12 18.06 9.19
N GLN A 63 -12.84 18.73 10.31
CA GLN A 63 -11.49 18.79 10.88
C GLN A 63 -10.97 17.40 11.26
N ARG A 64 -11.81 16.59 11.91
CA ARG A 64 -11.46 15.19 12.22
C ARG A 64 -11.31 14.33 10.97
N GLY A 65 -12.11 14.61 9.94
CA GLY A 65 -11.97 13.97 8.63
C GLY A 65 -10.62 14.25 7.95
N GLU A 66 -10.15 15.49 8.01
CA GLU A 66 -8.85 15.92 7.47
C GLU A 66 -7.67 15.33 8.25
N GLN A 67 -7.76 15.31 9.59
CA GLN A 67 -6.78 14.63 10.44
C GLN A 67 -6.68 13.15 10.10
N TYR A 68 -7.83 12.46 10.00
CA TYR A 68 -7.87 11.05 9.60
C TYR A 68 -7.24 10.84 8.22
N LEU A 69 -7.50 11.72 7.24
CA LEU A 69 -6.86 11.62 5.93
C LEU A 69 -5.33 11.73 6.03
N SER A 70 -4.85 12.71 6.79
CA SER A 70 -3.43 12.97 7.00
C SER A 70 -2.74 11.77 7.66
N ASP A 71 -3.34 11.24 8.73
CA ASP A 71 -2.83 10.09 9.48
C ASP A 71 -2.70 8.85 8.60
N VAL A 72 -3.74 8.54 7.81
CA VAL A 72 -3.73 7.37 6.92
C VAL A 72 -2.67 7.53 5.84
N LYS A 73 -2.54 8.72 5.23
CA LYS A 73 -1.52 8.98 4.21
C LYS A 73 -0.11 8.94 4.78
N GLY A 74 0.09 9.44 5.99
CA GLY A 74 1.38 9.41 6.68
C GLY A 74 1.89 7.99 6.99
N ARG A 75 1.00 6.98 6.93
CA ARG A 75 1.35 5.57 7.07
C ARG A 75 1.64 4.85 5.75
N ILE A 76 1.52 5.53 4.61
CA ILE A 76 1.75 4.95 3.29
C ILE A 76 2.99 5.59 2.69
N THR A 77 4.02 4.77 2.47
CA THR A 77 5.19 5.15 1.69
C THR A 77 5.23 4.33 0.40
N THR A 78 6.05 4.75 -0.55
CA THR A 78 6.18 4.08 -1.85
C THR A 78 7.65 3.78 -2.14
N SER A 79 7.89 2.74 -2.93
CA SER A 79 9.22 2.37 -3.41
C SER A 79 9.13 1.74 -4.79
N THR A 80 10.15 1.94 -5.61
CA THR A 80 10.33 1.19 -6.86
C THR A 80 11.28 0.00 -6.73
N ASN A 81 11.83 -0.20 -5.52
CA ASN A 81 12.81 -1.24 -5.23
C ASN A 81 12.24 -2.19 -4.17
N VAL A 82 11.86 -3.40 -4.60
CA VAL A 82 11.33 -4.43 -3.71
C VAL A 82 12.36 -4.92 -2.70
N ILE A 83 13.62 -5.07 -3.10
CA ILE A 83 14.71 -5.59 -2.25
C ILE A 83 14.92 -4.67 -1.05
N GLN A 84 14.97 -3.36 -1.29
CA GLN A 84 15.09 -2.37 -0.20
C GLN A 84 13.85 -2.33 0.69
N ALA A 85 12.66 -2.47 0.11
CA ALA A 85 11.42 -2.44 0.88
C ALA A 85 11.31 -3.63 1.85
N VAL A 86 11.71 -4.84 1.43
CA VAL A 86 11.52 -6.05 2.24
C VAL A 86 12.50 -6.17 3.40
N GLN A 87 13.66 -5.53 3.34
CA GLN A 87 14.69 -5.57 4.40
C GLN A 87 14.20 -5.07 5.77
N SER A 88 13.18 -4.21 5.78
CA SER A 88 12.61 -3.63 7.01
C SER A 88 11.13 -3.95 7.15
N THR A 89 10.69 -5.08 6.59
CA THR A 89 9.29 -5.51 6.54
C THR A 89 9.07 -6.84 7.26
N ASP A 90 7.99 -6.93 8.03
CA ASP A 90 7.58 -8.16 8.72
C ASP A 90 6.59 -9.03 7.92
N LEU A 91 5.77 -8.41 7.05
CA LEU A 91 4.78 -9.12 6.23
C LEU A 91 4.80 -8.64 4.79
N VAL A 92 4.98 -9.55 3.84
CA VAL A 92 4.90 -9.26 2.41
C VAL A 92 3.61 -9.80 1.82
N ILE A 93 2.84 -8.94 1.15
CA ILE A 93 1.65 -9.31 0.38
C ILE A 93 1.94 -9.11 -1.10
N GLU A 94 1.85 -10.19 -1.87
CA GLU A 94 2.08 -10.18 -3.32
C GLU A 94 0.76 -9.95 -4.07
N ALA A 95 0.81 -9.03 -5.04
CA ALA A 95 -0.33 -8.53 -5.79
C ALA A 95 0.08 -8.16 -7.24
N ILE A 96 0.79 -9.06 -7.92
CA ILE A 96 1.26 -8.91 -9.30
C ILE A 96 0.38 -9.72 -10.26
N ILE A 97 0.71 -9.65 -11.56
CA ILE A 97 0.04 -10.44 -12.59
C ILE A 97 0.08 -11.93 -12.29
N GLU A 98 -0.99 -12.63 -12.68
CA GLU A 98 -1.15 -14.07 -12.46
C GLU A 98 -0.32 -14.88 -13.47
N ASN A 99 1.00 -14.78 -13.34
CA ASN A 99 1.96 -15.52 -14.11
C ASN A 99 2.93 -16.22 -13.15
N LEU A 100 3.01 -17.54 -13.24
CA LEU A 100 3.75 -18.37 -12.29
C LEU A 100 5.25 -18.06 -12.28
N GLU A 101 5.88 -17.95 -13.45
CA GLU A 101 7.31 -17.68 -13.58
C GLU A 101 7.68 -16.34 -12.95
N ILE A 102 6.86 -15.31 -13.20
CA ILE A 102 7.08 -13.97 -12.65
C ILE A 102 6.90 -13.96 -11.13
N LYS A 103 5.90 -14.68 -10.61
CA LYS A 103 5.69 -14.83 -9.15
C LYS A 103 6.85 -15.56 -8.49
N GLN A 104 7.26 -16.70 -9.03
CA GLN A 104 8.39 -17.47 -8.50
C GLN A 104 9.66 -16.64 -8.47
N LYS A 105 9.95 -15.88 -9.55
CA LYS A 105 11.10 -14.97 -9.59
C LYS A 105 11.00 -13.88 -8.52
N LEU A 106 9.83 -13.29 -8.33
CA LEU A 106 9.63 -12.28 -7.29
C LEU A 106 9.84 -12.87 -5.89
N PHE A 107 9.26 -14.04 -5.59
CA PHE A 107 9.44 -14.70 -4.31
C PHE A 107 10.91 -15.04 -4.04
N GLN A 108 11.65 -15.56 -5.03
CA GLN A 108 13.08 -15.80 -4.89
C GLN A 108 13.87 -14.52 -4.54
N GLN A 109 13.51 -13.38 -5.14
CA GLN A 109 14.16 -12.10 -4.82
C GLN A 109 13.83 -11.62 -3.41
N ILE A 110 12.59 -11.83 -2.96
CA ILE A 110 12.14 -11.47 -1.61
C ILE A 110 12.83 -12.37 -0.59
N ASP A 111 12.82 -13.68 -0.78
CA ASP A 111 13.41 -14.68 0.12
C ASP A 111 14.91 -14.44 0.37
N GLN A 112 15.63 -13.88 -0.62
CA GLN A 112 17.05 -13.55 -0.48
C GLN A 112 17.32 -12.27 0.30
N ALA A 113 16.33 -11.38 0.43
CA ALA A 113 16.50 -10.03 0.95
C ALA A 113 15.71 -9.76 2.24
N ALA A 114 14.67 -10.55 2.50
CA ALA A 114 13.89 -10.50 3.72
C ALA A 114 14.71 -11.01 4.92
N PRO A 115 14.46 -10.47 6.13
CA PRO A 115 15.16 -10.86 7.36
C PRO A 115 14.82 -12.27 7.87
#